data_AF-A0A522CSE7-F1
#
_entry.id   AF-A0A522CSE7-F1
#
_cell.length_a   1.000
_cell.length_b   1.000
_cell.length_c   1.000
_cell.angle_alpha   90.00
_cell.angle_beta   90.00
_cell.angle_gamma   90.00
#
_symmetry.space_group_name_H-M   'P 1'
#
loop_
_entity.id
_entity.type
_entity.pdbx_description
1 polymer ?
#
loop_
_entity_poly.entity_id
_entity_poly.type
_entity_poly.pdbx_seq_one_letter_code
_entity_poly.pdbx_strand_id
1 'polypeptide(L)'
;MSARSRGASSLLPLARAFGGDVYAGGRRALLPAPGHSAADRSVSLWLRAGRVVVHSFGAGDWREVLDDLRARGWIDAENRLRDGGGVAGRAGRDDAVEATRAERVAAARRLWDGGGPLASGAAAAIYLARRGVDAGLADAGALRAHAAAPAAVYRGFGPHRPALLAAVRTDLGKLTAVEVTYLDSEGRRSKSARPPRKVVGVLPAGCAVRLARVGEAMVVGEGVPTTLSAMRRFGLPGWALLSTSNLRRWIAPAGVRRVVVAGDRGTDGERSAAMLVARLRAAGCGAELALPPEGFGDWNDAEGMEEGTDGAPGAAGRSRPAGREPLDAQDPCP
;
A
#
# COMPACT_ATOMS: atom_id res chain seq x y z
N MET A 1 3.95 -44.68 28.19
CA MET A 1 4.50 -43.69 27.24
C MET A 1 3.34 -42.91 26.64
N SER A 2 3.13 -41.67 27.09
CA SER A 2 2.00 -40.83 26.66
C SER A 2 2.34 -40.14 25.35
N ALA A 3 1.61 -40.45 24.29
CA ALA A 3 1.70 -39.76 23.01
C ALA A 3 1.19 -38.32 23.19
N ARG A 4 2.12 -37.35 23.31
CA ARG A 4 1.77 -35.92 23.28
C ARG A 4 1.09 -35.64 21.94
N SER A 5 -0.16 -35.18 21.99
CA SER A 5 -0.85 -34.67 20.80
C SER A 5 -0.06 -33.46 20.29
N ARG A 6 0.44 -33.56 19.04
CA ARG A 6 1.07 -32.40 18.38
C ARG A 6 -0.02 -31.38 18.10
N GLY A 7 -0.02 -30.27 18.84
CA GLY A 7 -0.88 -29.13 18.56
C GLY A 7 -0.63 -28.58 17.15
N ALA A 8 -1.64 -27.95 16.56
CA ALA A 8 -1.49 -27.31 15.25
C ALA A 8 -0.41 -26.22 15.30
N SER A 9 0.55 -26.27 14.37
CA SER A 9 1.65 -25.30 14.27
C SER A 9 1.10 -23.88 14.01
N SER A 10 1.67 -22.88 14.68
CA SER A 10 1.23 -21.48 14.62
C SER A 10 2.43 -20.53 14.62
N LEU A 11 2.34 -19.44 13.86
CA LEU A 11 3.33 -18.35 13.81
C LEU A 11 3.16 -17.36 14.97
N LEU A 12 2.16 -17.51 15.85
CA LEU A 12 1.94 -16.59 16.98
C LEU A 12 3.18 -16.40 17.88
N PRO A 13 3.91 -17.46 18.28
CA PRO A 13 5.09 -17.31 19.12
C PRO A 13 6.20 -16.54 18.39
N LEU A 14 6.42 -16.89 17.12
CA LEU A 14 7.39 -16.23 16.25
C LEU A 14 7.02 -14.74 16.10
N ALA A 15 5.77 -14.43 15.73
CA ALA A 15 5.36 -13.04 15.58
C ALA A 15 5.52 -12.21 16.85
N ARG A 16 5.18 -12.76 18.02
CA ARG A 16 5.38 -12.09 19.31
C ARG A 16 6.86 -11.78 19.57
N ALA A 17 7.76 -12.71 19.27
CA ALA A 17 9.19 -12.51 19.46
C ALA A 17 9.76 -11.37 18.60
N PHE A 18 9.14 -11.09 17.46
CA PHE A 18 9.52 -10.02 16.54
C PHE A 18 8.63 -8.77 16.65
N GLY A 19 7.74 -8.69 17.64
CA GLY A 19 6.80 -7.55 17.78
C GLY A 19 5.81 -7.41 16.62
N GLY A 20 5.56 -8.50 15.89
CA GLY A 20 4.68 -8.57 14.73
C GLY A 20 3.24 -9.00 15.05
N ASP A 21 2.40 -8.98 14.03
CA ASP A 21 0.97 -9.28 14.12
C ASP A 21 0.65 -10.63 13.49
N VAL A 22 -0.17 -11.46 14.13
CA VAL A 22 -0.72 -12.68 13.49
C VAL A 22 -2.16 -12.52 13.05
N TYR A 23 -2.49 -13.25 12.00
CA TYR A 23 -3.84 -13.35 11.47
C TYR A 23 -4.07 -14.74 10.85
N ALA A 24 -5.27 -14.97 10.32
CA ALA A 24 -5.68 -16.25 9.74
C ALA A 24 -5.49 -17.46 10.68
N GLY A 25 -5.82 -17.28 11.97
CA GLY A 25 -5.71 -18.33 12.99
C GLY A 25 -4.27 -18.67 13.37
N GLY A 26 -3.31 -17.75 13.17
CA GLY A 26 -1.89 -17.97 13.45
C GLY A 26 -1.11 -18.56 12.28
N ARG A 27 -1.74 -18.81 11.12
CA ARG A 27 -1.06 -19.32 9.92
C ARG A 27 -0.40 -18.24 9.07
N ARG A 28 -0.64 -16.96 9.37
CA ARG A 28 0.06 -15.84 8.73
C ARG A 28 0.49 -14.82 9.76
N ALA A 29 1.63 -14.20 9.52
CA ALA A 29 2.16 -13.11 10.34
C ALA A 29 2.67 -11.95 9.48
N LEU A 30 2.65 -10.74 10.04
CA LEU A 30 3.36 -9.57 9.54
C LEU A 30 4.42 -9.17 10.56
N LEU A 31 5.67 -9.07 10.12
CA LEU A 31 6.82 -8.76 10.95
C LEU A 31 7.56 -7.52 10.42
N PRO A 32 8.32 -6.83 11.26
CA PRO A 32 9.35 -5.92 10.79
C PRO A 32 10.44 -6.68 10.03
N ALA A 33 11.02 -6.06 9.00
CA ALA A 33 12.22 -6.57 8.36
C ALA A 33 13.41 -6.53 9.34
N PRO A 34 14.39 -7.45 9.22
CA PRO A 34 15.60 -7.41 10.03
C PRO A 34 16.29 -6.04 9.95
N GLY A 35 16.60 -5.43 11.10
CA GLY A 35 17.23 -4.10 11.17
C GLY A 35 16.28 -2.91 11.01
N HIS A 36 14.97 -3.13 10.81
CA HIS A 36 13.97 -2.08 10.75
C HIS A 36 13.28 -1.84 12.11
N SER A 37 12.55 -0.73 12.22
CA SER A 37 11.85 -0.36 13.46
C SER A 37 10.73 -1.34 13.82
N ALA A 38 10.37 -1.41 15.10
CA ALA A 38 9.30 -2.31 15.58
C ALA A 38 7.90 -2.00 15.00
N ALA A 39 7.71 -0.84 14.38
CA ALA A 39 6.47 -0.48 13.68
C ALA A 39 6.40 -1.02 12.24
N ASP A 40 7.51 -1.49 11.67
CA ASP A 40 7.56 -2.03 10.33
C ASP A 40 6.73 -3.33 10.20
N ARG A 41 6.05 -3.49 9.07
CA ARG A 41 5.21 -4.65 8.71
C ARG A 41 5.48 -5.12 7.29
N SER A 42 6.68 -4.87 6.78
CA SER A 42 7.11 -5.15 5.41
C SER A 42 7.33 -6.64 5.10
N VAL A 43 7.45 -7.50 6.12
CA VAL A 43 7.65 -8.95 5.98
C VAL A 43 6.37 -9.71 6.27
N SER A 44 5.86 -10.46 5.30
CA SER A 44 4.74 -11.37 5.48
C SER A 44 5.20 -12.82 5.54
N LEU A 45 4.85 -13.52 6.63
CA LEU A 45 5.11 -14.95 6.80
C LEU A 45 3.84 -15.77 6.62
N TRP A 46 3.97 -16.93 5.98
CA TRP A 46 2.89 -17.86 5.72
C TRP A 46 3.32 -19.25 6.19
N LEU A 47 2.48 -19.93 6.96
CA LEU A 47 2.72 -21.30 7.41
C LEU A 47 1.91 -22.26 6.53
N ARG A 48 2.61 -23.09 5.74
CA ARG A 48 2.02 -24.08 4.83
C ARG A 48 2.61 -25.46 5.11
N ALA A 49 1.78 -26.41 5.52
CA ALA A 49 2.20 -27.78 5.85
C ALA A 49 3.44 -27.84 6.78
N GLY A 50 3.50 -26.93 7.76
CA GLY A 50 4.59 -26.78 8.71
C GLY A 50 5.81 -25.98 8.20
N ARG A 51 5.84 -25.55 6.93
CA ARG A 51 6.90 -24.70 6.36
C ARG A 51 6.53 -23.22 6.40
N VAL A 52 7.50 -22.38 6.76
CA VAL A 52 7.42 -20.93 6.70
C VAL A 52 7.81 -20.47 5.30
N VAL A 53 6.93 -19.68 4.68
CA VAL A 53 7.15 -18.99 3.41
C VAL A 53 7.19 -17.51 3.68
N VAL A 54 8.25 -16.84 3.23
CA VAL A 54 8.46 -15.40 3.37
C VAL A 54 8.02 -14.68 2.09
N HIS A 55 7.26 -13.62 2.24
CA HIS A 55 7.02 -12.60 1.23
C HIS A 55 7.44 -11.25 1.83
N SER A 56 8.56 -10.65 1.39
CA SER A 56 8.89 -9.27 1.74
C SER A 56 8.39 -8.31 0.66
N PHE A 57 7.88 -7.16 1.09
CA PHE A 57 7.42 -6.08 0.21
C PHE A 57 8.38 -4.88 0.22
N GLY A 58 9.60 -5.02 0.78
CA GLY A 58 10.61 -3.96 0.91
C GLY A 58 12.06 -4.46 0.79
N ALA A 59 13.02 -3.61 1.17
CA ALA A 59 14.47 -3.76 0.92
C ALA A 59 15.15 -5.03 1.46
N GLY A 60 14.52 -5.79 2.37
CA GLY A 60 15.07 -7.06 2.86
C GLY A 60 14.87 -8.18 1.84
N ASP A 61 15.96 -8.86 1.45
CA ASP A 61 15.86 -10.08 0.66
C ASP A 61 15.08 -11.11 1.49
N TRP A 62 14.11 -11.79 0.89
CA TRP A 62 13.40 -12.90 1.55
C TRP A 62 14.38 -13.97 2.05
N ARG A 63 15.58 -14.04 1.46
CA ARG A 63 16.70 -14.85 1.93
C ARG A 63 17.23 -14.40 3.29
N GLU A 64 17.49 -13.10 3.47
CA GLU A 64 17.98 -12.54 4.73
C GLU A 64 17.00 -12.81 5.88
N VAL A 65 15.69 -12.71 5.60
CA VAL A 65 14.64 -13.05 6.56
C VAL A 65 14.68 -14.54 6.93
N LEU A 66 14.79 -15.44 5.94
CA LEU A 66 14.87 -16.87 6.21
C LEU A 66 16.15 -17.22 6.98
N ASP A 67 17.27 -16.59 6.65
CA ASP A 67 18.55 -16.83 7.30
C ASP A 67 18.54 -16.33 8.74
N ASP A 68 17.95 -15.17 9.03
CA ASP A 68 17.74 -14.70 10.41
C ASP A 68 16.82 -15.65 11.21
N LEU A 69 15.74 -16.14 10.60
CA LEU A 69 14.84 -17.11 11.24
C LEU A 69 15.53 -18.45 11.54
N ARG A 70 16.41 -18.93 10.64
CA ARG A 70 17.23 -20.13 10.85
C ARG A 70 18.28 -19.92 11.92
N ALA A 71 19.01 -18.81 11.87
CA ALA A 71 20.05 -18.47 12.83
C ALA A 71 19.50 -18.36 14.26
N ARG A 72 18.27 -17.84 14.40
CA ARG A 72 17.55 -17.76 15.69
C ARG A 72 16.80 -19.05 16.07
N GLY A 73 16.90 -20.09 15.25
CA GLY A 73 16.33 -21.41 15.54
C GLY A 73 14.81 -21.53 15.42
N TRP A 74 14.14 -20.55 14.80
CA TRP A 74 12.68 -20.61 14.58
C TRP A 74 12.30 -21.60 13.49
N ILE A 75 13.17 -21.80 12.50
CA ILE A 75 12.95 -22.74 11.39
C ILE A 75 14.18 -23.63 11.15
N ASP A 76 13.98 -24.81 10.58
CA ASP A 76 15.07 -25.68 10.11
C ASP A 76 15.60 -25.29 8.71
N ALA A 77 16.56 -26.06 8.20
CA ALA A 77 17.16 -25.83 6.88
C ALA A 77 16.11 -25.94 5.75
N GLU A 78 15.09 -26.77 5.94
CA GLU A 78 13.95 -26.99 5.07
C GLU A 78 12.82 -25.95 5.25
N ASN A 79 13.06 -24.91 6.05
CA ASN A 79 12.13 -23.85 6.46
C ASN A 79 10.93 -24.35 7.26
N ARG A 80 10.99 -25.53 7.88
CA ARG A 80 9.93 -26.01 8.77
C ARG A 80 10.04 -25.30 10.11
N LEU A 81 8.89 -24.86 10.62
CA LEU A 81 8.79 -24.22 11.92
C LEU A 81 9.20 -25.21 13.01
N ARG A 82 10.22 -24.86 13.80
CA ARG A 82 10.67 -25.63 14.96
C ARG A 82 9.75 -25.39 16.15
N ASP A 83 9.64 -26.39 17.04
CA ASP A 83 8.74 -26.40 18.19
C ASP A 83 9.07 -25.29 19.21
N GLY A 84 8.57 -24.08 18.93
CA GLY A 84 8.78 -22.86 19.69
C GLY A 84 7.48 -22.15 20.11
N GLY A 85 6.36 -22.88 20.24
CA GLY A 85 5.24 -22.37 21.02
C GLY A 85 4.01 -23.25 20.99
N GLY A 86 3.94 -24.15 21.97
CA GLY A 86 2.69 -24.74 22.41
C GLY A 86 1.86 -23.68 23.12
N VAL A 87 0.89 -23.10 22.40
CA VAL A 87 -0.36 -22.65 23.01
C VAL A 87 -1.48 -23.22 22.15
N ALA A 88 -2.40 -23.95 22.79
CA ALA A 88 -3.54 -24.60 22.15
C ALA A 88 -4.43 -23.57 21.44
N GLY A 89 -4.15 -23.32 20.15
CA GLY A 89 -5.12 -22.75 19.23
C GLY A 89 -6.11 -23.85 18.86
N ARG A 90 -7.40 -23.64 19.15
CA ARG A 90 -8.49 -24.53 18.72
C ARG A 90 -8.27 -24.93 17.27
N ALA A 91 -8.16 -26.24 17.02
CA ALA A 91 -8.05 -26.82 15.69
C ALA A 91 -9.33 -26.51 14.89
N GLY A 92 -9.35 -25.35 14.23
CA GLY A 92 -10.24 -25.12 13.12
C GLY A 92 -9.75 -25.97 11.95
N ARG A 93 -10.47 -27.06 11.68
CA ARG A 93 -10.34 -27.86 10.45
C ARG A 93 -10.31 -26.90 9.26
N ASP A 94 -9.16 -26.75 8.63
CA ASP A 94 -9.01 -26.02 7.39
C ASP A 94 -7.82 -26.62 6.65
N ASP A 95 -7.99 -27.85 6.17
CA ASP A 95 -7.28 -28.32 4.98
C ASP A 95 -7.89 -27.61 3.76
N ALA A 96 -7.87 -26.27 3.77
CA ALA A 96 -8.33 -25.48 2.65
C ALA A 96 -7.30 -25.66 1.54
N VAL A 97 -7.61 -26.57 0.61
CA VAL A 97 -6.98 -26.67 -0.71
C VAL A 97 -6.80 -25.23 -1.21
N GLU A 98 -5.55 -24.85 -1.46
CA GLU A 98 -5.23 -23.49 -1.92
C GLU A 98 -6.01 -23.20 -3.20
N ALA A 99 -6.84 -22.16 -3.16
CA ALA A 99 -7.65 -21.77 -4.30
C ALA A 99 -6.76 -21.61 -5.53
N THR A 100 -7.12 -22.31 -6.61
CA THR A 100 -6.48 -22.25 -7.91
C THR A 100 -6.42 -20.81 -8.42
N ARG A 101 -5.54 -20.56 -9.41
CA ARG A 101 -5.44 -19.23 -10.04
C ARG A 101 -6.81 -18.74 -10.54
N ALA A 102 -7.59 -19.63 -11.15
CA ALA A 102 -8.91 -19.35 -11.68
C ALA A 102 -9.91 -18.97 -10.56
N GLU A 103 -9.95 -19.73 -9.48
CA GLU A 103 -10.83 -19.45 -8.34
C GLU A 103 -10.49 -18.12 -7.67
N ARG A 104 -9.21 -17.76 -7.59
CA ARG A 104 -8.80 -16.46 -7.04
C ARG A 104 -9.26 -15.29 -7.90
N VAL A 105 -9.10 -15.40 -9.21
CA VAL A 105 -9.60 -14.40 -10.16
C VAL A 105 -11.14 -14.31 -10.09
N ALA A 106 -11.84 -15.44 -9.97
CA ALA A 106 -13.28 -15.47 -9.80
C ALA A 106 -13.74 -14.80 -8.49
N ALA A 107 -13.02 -15.01 -7.38
CA ALA A 107 -13.29 -14.33 -6.13
C ALA A 107 -13.07 -12.82 -6.22
N ALA A 108 -12.02 -12.37 -6.92
CA ALA A 108 -11.78 -10.96 -7.18
C ALA A 108 -12.91 -10.32 -8.01
N ARG A 109 -13.40 -11.02 -9.03
CA ARG A 109 -14.56 -10.59 -9.84
C ARG A 109 -15.82 -10.45 -8.99
N ARG A 110 -16.18 -11.47 -8.21
CA ARG A 110 -17.34 -11.40 -7.30
C ARG A 110 -17.25 -10.22 -6.34
N LEU A 111 -16.07 -9.96 -5.79
CA LEU A 111 -15.85 -8.82 -4.90
C LEU A 111 -16.02 -7.48 -5.64
N TRP A 112 -15.49 -7.37 -6.86
CA TRP A 112 -15.63 -6.19 -7.69
C TRP A 112 -17.09 -5.91 -8.07
N ASP A 113 -17.82 -6.96 -8.45
CA ASP A 113 -19.21 -6.89 -8.89
C ASP A 113 -20.17 -6.50 -7.74
N GLY A 114 -19.81 -6.83 -6.49
CA GLY A 114 -20.52 -6.36 -5.28
C GLY A 114 -20.24 -4.89 -4.92
N GLY A 115 -19.30 -4.22 -5.60
CA GLY A 115 -19.02 -2.81 -5.44
C GLY A 115 -19.93 -1.93 -6.29
N GLY A 116 -20.29 -0.76 -5.76
CA GLY A 116 -21.02 0.30 -6.43
C GLY A 116 -20.18 1.55 -6.69
N PRO A 117 -20.79 2.62 -7.22
CA PRO A 117 -20.11 3.89 -7.46
C PRO A 117 -19.59 4.53 -6.16
N LEU A 118 -18.60 5.42 -6.28
CA LEU A 118 -18.12 6.28 -5.19
C LEU A 118 -19.13 7.41 -4.92
N ALA A 119 -20.34 7.06 -4.50
CA ALA A 119 -21.38 8.03 -4.16
C ALA A 119 -20.96 8.91 -2.97
N SER A 120 -21.45 10.15 -2.96
CA SER A 120 -21.26 11.05 -1.82
C SER A 120 -21.75 10.40 -0.53
N GLY A 121 -20.97 10.51 0.54
CA GLY A 121 -21.26 9.89 1.84
C GLY A 121 -20.82 8.43 1.97
N ALA A 122 -20.44 7.74 0.90
CA ALA A 122 -19.84 6.40 1.03
C ALA A 122 -18.49 6.49 1.75
N ALA A 123 -18.20 5.56 2.67
CA ALA A 123 -16.94 5.55 3.42
C ALA A 123 -15.69 5.62 2.50
N ALA A 124 -15.75 5.00 1.32
CA ALA A 124 -14.69 5.05 0.31
C ALA A 124 -14.48 6.45 -0.29
N ALA A 125 -15.57 7.19 -0.55
CA ALA A 125 -15.49 8.58 -1.00
C ALA A 125 -14.95 9.49 0.10
N ILE A 126 -15.42 9.32 1.35
CA ILE A 126 -14.91 10.04 2.53
C ILE A 126 -13.42 9.75 2.72
N TYR A 127 -12.97 8.50 2.53
CA TYR A 127 -11.56 8.11 2.63
C TYR A 127 -10.66 8.84 1.63
N LEU A 128 -11.10 8.96 0.37
CA LEU A 128 -10.34 9.68 -0.66
C LEU A 128 -10.34 11.19 -0.40
N ALA A 129 -11.49 11.77 -0.03
CA ALA A 129 -11.61 13.19 0.30
C ALA A 129 -10.73 13.58 1.51
N ARG A 130 -10.69 12.75 2.57
CA ARG A 130 -9.78 12.94 3.72
C ARG A 130 -8.30 12.93 3.35
N ARG A 131 -7.98 12.41 2.17
CA ARG A 131 -6.63 12.35 1.63
C ARG A 131 -6.34 13.46 0.62
N GLY A 132 -7.24 14.43 0.45
CA GLY A 132 -7.09 15.50 -0.55
C GLY A 132 -7.34 15.05 -1.99
N VAL A 133 -7.74 13.78 -2.18
CA VAL A 133 -7.82 13.17 -3.51
C VAL A 133 -9.22 13.29 -4.08
N ASP A 134 -9.32 13.91 -5.25
CA ASP A 134 -10.56 13.92 -6.04
C ASP A 134 -10.76 12.57 -6.73
N ALA A 135 -11.81 11.85 -6.31
CA ALA A 135 -12.23 10.61 -6.93
C ALA A 135 -12.66 10.78 -8.40
N GLY A 136 -13.07 12.00 -8.81
CA GLY A 136 -13.46 12.33 -10.17
C GLY A 136 -12.30 12.26 -11.19
N LEU A 137 -11.05 12.30 -10.72
CA LEU A 137 -9.88 12.06 -11.57
C LEU A 137 -9.76 10.60 -12.02
N ALA A 138 -10.39 9.67 -11.29
CA ALA A 138 -10.41 8.27 -11.67
C ALA A 138 -11.55 7.99 -12.65
N ASP A 139 -11.25 7.23 -13.71
CA ASP A 139 -12.23 6.57 -14.55
C ASP A 139 -13.21 5.77 -13.66
N ALA A 140 -14.51 5.90 -13.94
CA ALA A 140 -15.57 5.22 -13.20
C ALA A 140 -15.41 3.68 -13.14
N GLY A 141 -14.59 3.10 -14.01
CA GLY A 141 -14.27 1.67 -14.06
C GLY A 141 -13.05 1.24 -13.22
N ALA A 142 -12.37 2.18 -12.55
CA ALA A 142 -11.13 1.93 -11.81
C ALA A 142 -11.37 1.73 -10.31
N LEU A 143 -12.29 2.49 -9.72
CA LEU A 143 -12.56 2.50 -8.28
C LEU A 143 -14.05 2.26 -7.99
N ARG A 144 -14.34 1.54 -6.88
CA ARG A 144 -15.70 1.29 -6.40
C ARG A 144 -15.78 1.40 -4.87
N ALA A 145 -16.95 1.79 -4.36
CA ALA A 145 -17.29 1.66 -2.96
C ALA A 145 -17.97 0.31 -2.73
N HIS A 146 -17.57 -0.41 -1.68
CA HIS A 146 -18.29 -1.61 -1.25
C HIS A 146 -18.80 -1.39 0.18
N ALA A 147 -20.11 -1.41 0.38
CA ALA A 147 -20.72 -1.10 1.69
C ALA A 147 -20.38 -2.13 2.78
N ALA A 148 -20.29 -3.41 2.40
CA ALA A 148 -20.03 -4.51 3.32
C ALA A 148 -19.10 -5.57 2.70
N ALA A 149 -17.82 -5.25 2.46
CA ALA A 149 -16.86 -6.18 1.87
C ALA A 149 -16.45 -7.27 2.90
N PRO A 150 -16.46 -8.56 2.55
CA PRO A 150 -16.08 -9.63 3.47
C PRO A 150 -14.59 -9.58 3.79
N ALA A 151 -14.22 -9.72 5.07
CA ALA A 151 -12.81 -9.84 5.46
C ALA A 151 -12.18 -11.17 5.01
N ALA A 152 -12.92 -12.28 4.98
CA ALA A 152 -12.45 -13.56 4.47
C ALA A 152 -13.07 -13.87 3.09
N VAL A 153 -12.63 -13.11 2.07
CA VAL A 153 -13.20 -13.13 0.71
C VAL A 153 -13.26 -14.51 0.06
N TYR A 154 -12.30 -15.40 0.35
CA TYR A 154 -12.27 -16.76 -0.20
C TYR A 154 -13.15 -17.77 0.54
N ARG A 155 -13.68 -17.39 1.71
CA ARG A 155 -14.47 -18.27 2.58
C ARG A 155 -15.94 -17.89 2.60
N GLY A 156 -16.28 -16.64 2.29
CA GLY A 156 -17.66 -16.17 2.25
C GLY A 156 -18.30 -15.95 3.63
N PHE A 157 -17.54 -16.08 4.73
CA PHE A 157 -18.00 -15.85 6.08
C PHE A 157 -17.04 -14.95 6.87
N GLY A 158 -17.53 -14.33 7.95
CA GLY A 158 -16.75 -13.46 8.82
C GLY A 158 -17.18 -11.99 8.74
N PRO A 159 -16.44 -11.08 9.41
CA PRO A 159 -16.86 -9.69 9.55
C PRO A 159 -16.80 -8.96 8.21
N HIS A 160 -17.87 -8.22 7.91
CA HIS A 160 -17.97 -7.36 6.73
C HIS A 160 -17.70 -5.91 7.12
N ARG A 161 -17.12 -5.13 6.20
CA ARG A 161 -16.78 -3.73 6.45
C ARG A 161 -16.94 -2.88 5.18
N PRO A 162 -17.24 -1.59 5.29
CA PRO A 162 -17.07 -0.67 4.18
C PRO A 162 -15.65 -0.76 3.61
N ALA A 163 -15.51 -0.63 2.30
CA ALA A 163 -14.21 -0.70 1.64
C ALA A 163 -14.14 0.15 0.37
N LEU A 164 -12.94 0.68 0.10
CA LEU A 164 -12.55 1.13 -1.23
C LEU A 164 -12.00 -0.08 -2.00
N LEU A 165 -12.52 -0.30 -3.19
CA LEU A 165 -12.05 -1.31 -4.13
C LEU A 165 -11.34 -0.63 -5.30
N ALA A 166 -10.17 -1.13 -5.67
CA ALA A 166 -9.45 -0.72 -6.87
C ALA A 166 -9.24 -1.91 -7.81
N ALA A 167 -9.72 -1.78 -9.05
CA ALA A 167 -9.64 -2.82 -10.06
C ALA A 167 -8.22 -2.97 -10.58
N VAL A 168 -7.63 -4.15 -10.39
CA VAL A 168 -6.32 -4.48 -10.93
C VAL A 168 -6.48 -5.25 -12.23
N ARG A 169 -5.96 -4.69 -13.32
CA ARG A 169 -6.12 -5.21 -14.67
C ARG A 169 -4.77 -5.65 -15.24
N THR A 170 -4.78 -6.71 -16.02
CA THR A 170 -3.61 -7.12 -16.80
C THR A 170 -3.26 -6.07 -17.87
N ASP A 171 -2.13 -6.23 -18.55
CA ASP A 171 -1.77 -5.54 -19.80
C ASP A 171 -2.87 -5.55 -20.87
N LEU A 172 -3.60 -6.66 -21.00
CA LEU A 172 -4.78 -6.82 -21.88
C LEU A 172 -6.09 -6.23 -21.31
N GLY A 173 -6.04 -5.51 -20.18
CA GLY A 173 -7.21 -4.86 -19.57
C GLY A 173 -8.17 -5.78 -18.81
N LYS A 174 -7.86 -7.09 -18.70
CA LYS A 174 -8.70 -8.07 -18.00
C LYS A 174 -8.57 -7.91 -16.48
N LEU A 175 -9.70 -7.86 -15.77
CA LEU A 175 -9.70 -7.86 -14.30
C LEU A 175 -9.10 -9.18 -13.77
N THR A 176 -8.02 -9.07 -13.00
CA THR A 176 -7.25 -10.20 -12.44
C THR A 176 -7.19 -10.16 -10.92
N ALA A 177 -7.30 -8.97 -10.33
CA ALA A 177 -7.33 -8.79 -8.89
C ALA A 177 -8.10 -7.51 -8.51
N VAL A 178 -8.38 -7.37 -7.21
CA VAL A 178 -8.93 -6.17 -6.59
C VAL A 178 -8.07 -5.85 -5.38
N GLU A 179 -7.54 -4.64 -5.31
CA GLU A 179 -7.02 -4.10 -4.06
C GLU A 179 -8.18 -3.61 -3.22
N VAL A 180 -8.22 -4.05 -1.97
CA VAL A 180 -9.26 -3.75 -0.99
C VAL A 180 -8.62 -2.95 0.12
N THR A 181 -9.11 -1.73 0.36
CA THR A 181 -8.81 -0.97 1.58
C THR A 181 -10.07 -0.99 2.45
N TYR A 182 -10.02 -1.71 3.58
CA TYR A 182 -11.13 -1.78 4.53
C TYR A 182 -11.19 -0.52 5.39
N LEU A 183 -12.40 -0.01 5.58
CA LEU A 183 -12.67 1.27 6.21
C LEU A 183 -13.60 1.12 7.42
N ASP A 184 -13.60 2.11 8.30
CA ASP A 184 -14.66 2.34 9.29
C ASP A 184 -15.78 3.22 8.69
N SER A 185 -16.84 3.47 9.47
CA SER A 185 -17.98 4.29 9.06
C SER A 185 -17.60 5.74 8.75
N GLU A 186 -16.49 6.23 9.30
CA GLU A 186 -16.01 7.60 9.12
C GLU A 186 -14.97 7.72 7.99
N GLY A 187 -14.77 6.65 7.21
CA GLY A 187 -13.85 6.63 6.07
C GLY A 187 -12.37 6.58 6.46
N ARG A 188 -12.02 6.15 7.68
CA ARG A 188 -10.63 5.87 8.06
C ARG A 188 -10.31 4.41 7.82
N ARG A 189 -9.02 4.07 7.67
CA ARG A 189 -8.60 2.66 7.56
C ARG A 189 -9.06 1.90 8.80
N SER A 190 -9.73 0.76 8.59
CA SER A 190 -10.33 -0.01 9.67
C SER A 190 -9.26 -0.55 10.62
N LYS A 191 -9.32 -0.12 11.88
CA LYS A 191 -8.43 -0.62 12.95
C LYS A 191 -8.71 -2.06 13.35
N SER A 192 -9.80 -2.68 12.91
CA SER A 192 -10.12 -4.09 13.18
C SER A 192 -9.83 -5.02 12.00
N ALA A 193 -9.42 -4.49 10.84
CA ALA A 193 -8.97 -5.29 9.71
C ALA A 193 -7.45 -5.52 9.81
N ARG A 194 -7.02 -6.78 9.63
CA ARG A 194 -5.61 -7.20 9.65
C ARG A 194 -5.34 -8.13 8.46
N PRO A 195 -4.63 -7.67 7.41
CA PRO A 195 -4.23 -6.28 7.16
C PRO A 195 -5.43 -5.36 6.78
N PRO A 196 -5.34 -4.04 7.00
CA PRO A 196 -6.38 -3.08 6.61
C PRO A 196 -6.45 -2.84 5.10
N ARG A 197 -5.38 -3.18 4.37
CA ARG A 197 -5.32 -3.19 2.91
C ARG A 197 -4.79 -4.55 2.43
N LYS A 198 -5.37 -5.11 1.37
CA LYS A 198 -4.87 -6.34 0.74
C LYS A 198 -5.32 -6.47 -0.69
N VAL A 199 -4.70 -7.41 -1.41
CA VAL A 199 -5.12 -7.78 -2.76
C VAL A 199 -5.84 -9.13 -2.75
N VAL A 200 -6.97 -9.20 -3.46
CA VAL A 200 -7.72 -10.43 -3.76
C VAL A 200 -7.54 -10.73 -5.24
N GLY A 201 -7.19 -11.97 -5.60
CA GLY A 201 -6.94 -12.37 -6.98
C GLY A 201 -5.48 -12.69 -7.26
N VAL A 202 -5.02 -12.31 -8.44
CA VAL A 202 -3.67 -12.60 -8.95
C VAL A 202 -3.05 -11.35 -9.54
N LEU A 203 -1.80 -11.07 -9.17
CA LEU A 203 -1.00 -9.96 -9.69
C LEU A 203 0.04 -10.50 -10.69
N PRO A 204 -0.30 -10.66 -11.97
CA PRO A 204 0.71 -10.90 -12.99
C PRO A 204 1.60 -9.66 -13.17
N ALA A 205 2.82 -9.85 -13.66
CA ALA A 205 3.70 -8.72 -13.99
C ALA A 205 3.02 -7.79 -15.00
N GLY A 206 3.20 -6.48 -14.84
CA GLY A 206 2.63 -5.46 -15.73
C GLY A 206 1.14 -5.18 -15.47
N CYS A 207 0.53 -5.79 -14.46
CA CYS A 207 -0.81 -5.38 -14.04
C CYS A 207 -0.80 -3.99 -13.40
N ALA A 208 -1.93 -3.30 -13.43
CA ALA A 208 -2.06 -1.98 -12.82
C ALA A 208 -3.51 -1.69 -12.44
N VAL A 209 -3.70 -0.77 -11.49
CA VAL A 209 -4.96 -0.03 -11.35
C VAL A 209 -4.93 1.10 -12.37
N ARG A 210 -5.75 0.97 -13.41
CA ARG A 210 -5.81 1.93 -14.52
C ARG A 210 -6.77 3.06 -14.16
N LEU A 211 -6.28 4.10 -13.49
CA LEU A 211 -7.13 5.20 -13.00
C LEU A 211 -7.59 6.11 -14.13
N ALA A 212 -6.90 6.16 -15.27
CA ALA A 212 -7.36 6.88 -16.45
C ALA A 212 -7.03 6.09 -17.73
N ARG A 213 -7.69 6.46 -18.83
CA ARG A 213 -7.33 5.98 -20.17
C ARG A 213 -5.87 6.29 -20.50
N VAL A 214 -5.27 5.46 -21.34
CA VAL A 214 -3.89 5.66 -21.79
C VAL A 214 -3.81 6.97 -22.58
N GLY A 215 -2.85 7.82 -22.21
CA GLY A 215 -2.47 9.02 -22.96
C GLY A 215 -1.05 8.87 -23.51
N GLU A 216 -0.65 9.80 -24.38
CA GLU A 216 0.72 9.85 -24.91
C GLU A 216 1.75 10.14 -23.81
N ALA A 217 1.38 10.97 -22.83
CA ALA A 217 2.12 11.19 -21.60
C ALA A 217 1.29 10.68 -20.41
N MET A 218 1.94 10.01 -19.46
CA MET A 218 1.28 9.43 -18.30
C MET A 218 2.06 9.65 -17.01
N VAL A 219 1.38 9.52 -15.87
CA VAL A 219 2.02 9.37 -14.57
C VAL A 219 1.79 7.96 -14.02
N VAL A 220 2.80 7.39 -13.36
CA VAL A 220 2.66 6.11 -12.65
C VAL A 220 3.18 6.25 -11.23
N GLY A 221 2.48 5.65 -10.27
CA GLY A 221 2.88 5.62 -8.86
C GLY A 221 2.67 4.25 -8.23
N GLU A 222 3.11 4.06 -7.00
CA GLU A 222 2.90 2.80 -6.28
C GLU A 222 1.45 2.65 -5.80
N GLY A 223 0.97 3.60 -5.00
CA GLY A 223 -0.36 3.58 -4.40
C GLY A 223 -1.43 4.30 -5.22
N VAL A 224 -2.70 3.90 -5.05
CA VAL A 224 -3.85 4.60 -5.66
C VAL A 224 -3.94 6.06 -5.21
N PRO A 225 -3.94 6.41 -3.90
CA PRO A 225 -4.01 7.82 -3.48
C PRO A 225 -2.82 8.64 -4.02
N THR A 226 -1.59 8.14 -3.86
CA THR A 226 -0.37 8.77 -4.38
C THR A 226 -0.45 9.06 -5.88
N THR A 227 -0.93 8.08 -6.66
CA THR A 227 -1.05 8.24 -8.11
C THR A 227 -2.10 9.29 -8.46
N LEU A 228 -3.25 9.31 -7.79
CA LEU A 228 -4.28 10.32 -8.03
C LEU A 228 -3.78 11.73 -7.67
N SER A 229 -3.05 11.88 -6.57
CA SER A 229 -2.42 13.14 -6.19
C SER A 229 -1.41 13.61 -7.25
N ALA A 230 -0.59 12.68 -7.77
CA ALA A 230 0.33 12.99 -8.85
C ALA A 230 -0.40 13.31 -10.18
N MET A 231 -1.51 12.64 -10.49
CA MET A 231 -2.35 12.95 -11.66
C MET A 231 -2.86 14.39 -11.60
N ARG A 232 -3.35 14.82 -10.43
CA ARG A 232 -3.76 16.22 -10.19
C ARG A 232 -2.58 17.17 -10.39
N ARG A 233 -1.45 16.88 -9.75
CA ARG A 233 -0.26 17.75 -9.73
C ARG A 233 0.39 17.95 -11.10
N PHE A 234 0.39 16.91 -11.93
CA PHE A 234 1.01 16.94 -13.26
C PHE A 234 0.02 17.15 -14.41
N GLY A 235 -1.29 17.09 -14.14
CA GLY A 235 -2.32 17.16 -15.19
C GLY A 235 -2.22 16.01 -16.19
N LEU A 236 -1.78 14.82 -15.75
CA LEU A 236 -1.56 13.66 -16.60
C LEU A 236 -2.49 12.50 -16.21
N PRO A 237 -2.95 11.67 -17.17
CA PRO A 237 -3.61 10.42 -16.84
C PRO A 237 -2.63 9.47 -16.15
N GLY A 238 -3.10 8.66 -15.20
CA GLY A 238 -2.17 7.85 -14.40
C GLY A 238 -2.66 6.50 -13.94
N TRP A 239 -1.70 5.60 -13.70
CA TRP A 239 -1.91 4.21 -13.28
C TRP A 239 -1.14 3.89 -12.01
N ALA A 240 -1.79 3.24 -11.05
CA ALA A 240 -1.13 2.77 -9.83
C ALA A 240 -0.61 1.33 -10.00
N LEU A 241 0.63 1.09 -9.59
CA LEU A 241 1.38 -0.14 -9.85
C LEU A 241 1.42 -1.09 -8.64
N LEU A 242 0.81 -0.71 -7.52
CA LEU A 242 0.54 -1.49 -6.30
C LEU A 242 1.74 -1.91 -5.45
N SER A 243 2.93 -2.02 -6.03
CA SER A 243 4.14 -2.38 -5.29
C SER A 243 5.39 -1.97 -6.04
N THR A 244 6.48 -1.73 -5.30
CA THR A 244 7.83 -1.58 -5.84
C THR A 244 8.23 -2.74 -6.76
N SER A 245 7.81 -3.97 -6.43
CA SER A 245 8.11 -5.17 -7.22
C SER A 245 7.49 -5.15 -8.63
N ASN A 246 6.25 -4.68 -8.75
CA ASN A 246 5.54 -4.59 -10.01
C ASN A 246 5.97 -3.33 -10.78
N LEU A 247 6.31 -2.25 -10.06
CA LEU A 247 6.88 -1.03 -10.61
C LEU A 247 8.16 -1.33 -11.42
N ARG A 248 9.06 -2.17 -10.88
CA ARG A 248 10.27 -2.63 -11.59
C ARG A 248 9.99 -3.46 -12.84
N ARG A 249 8.81 -4.09 -12.95
CA ARG A 249 8.45 -4.99 -14.06
C ARG A 249 7.57 -4.35 -15.11
N TRP A 250 6.90 -3.23 -14.79
CA TRP A 250 5.75 -2.66 -15.53
C TRP A 250 5.84 -2.70 -17.07
N ILE A 251 6.37 -1.74 -17.82
CA ILE A 251 6.28 -1.59 -19.30
C ILE A 251 5.11 -0.67 -19.68
N ALA A 252 5.46 0.38 -20.40
CA ALA A 252 4.51 1.35 -20.90
C ALA A 252 3.60 0.73 -21.98
N PRO A 253 2.27 0.96 -21.90
CA PRO A 253 1.34 0.59 -22.97
C PRO A 253 1.72 1.20 -24.31
N ALA A 254 1.26 0.57 -25.39
CA ALA A 254 1.42 1.12 -26.74
C ALA A 254 0.85 2.56 -26.82
N GLY A 255 1.57 3.45 -27.49
CA GLY A 255 1.20 4.86 -27.65
C GLY A 255 1.75 5.80 -26.58
N VAL A 256 2.24 5.28 -25.45
CA VAL A 256 2.90 6.11 -24.42
C VAL A 256 4.31 6.47 -24.88
N ARG A 257 4.63 7.76 -24.90
CA ARG A 257 5.95 8.32 -25.25
C ARG A 257 6.66 8.96 -24.07
N ARG A 258 5.93 9.41 -23.05
CA ARG A 258 6.49 10.01 -21.83
C ARG A 258 5.83 9.46 -20.56
N VAL A 259 6.64 9.16 -19.54
CA VAL A 259 6.16 8.70 -18.24
C VAL A 259 6.82 9.50 -17.11
N VAL A 260 5.99 10.10 -16.27
CA VAL A 260 6.40 10.61 -14.95
C VAL A 260 6.25 9.48 -13.95
N VAL A 261 7.34 9.06 -13.31
CA VAL A 261 7.31 8.08 -12.22
C VAL A 261 7.20 8.85 -10.91
N ALA A 262 6.00 8.89 -10.34
CA ALA A 262 5.72 9.44 -9.02
C ALA A 262 6.21 8.46 -7.95
N GLY A 263 7.45 8.68 -7.49
CA GLY A 263 8.09 7.83 -6.48
C GLY A 263 7.75 8.26 -5.07
N ASP A 264 7.66 7.29 -4.16
CA ASP A 264 7.61 7.53 -2.73
C ASP A 264 9.04 7.73 -2.20
N ARG A 265 9.23 8.63 -1.23
CA ARG A 265 10.53 8.84 -0.58
C ARG A 265 10.90 7.64 0.26
N GLY A 266 12.20 7.35 0.28
CA GLY A 266 12.78 6.22 1.01
C GLY A 266 13.47 5.22 0.09
N THR A 267 14.37 4.44 0.67
CA THR A 267 15.39 3.68 -0.07
C THR A 267 14.82 2.72 -1.13
N ASP A 268 13.78 1.93 -0.82
CA ASP A 268 13.21 0.98 -1.80
C ASP A 268 12.32 1.67 -2.85
N GLY A 269 11.54 2.68 -2.43
CA GLY A 269 10.67 3.45 -3.31
C GLY A 269 11.46 4.20 -4.38
N GLU A 270 12.44 5.00 -3.96
CA GLU A 270 13.32 5.76 -4.85
C GLU A 270 14.13 4.86 -5.77
N ARG A 271 14.74 3.79 -5.23
CA ARG A 271 15.50 2.82 -6.04
C ARG A 271 14.63 2.19 -7.11
N SER A 272 13.42 1.76 -6.75
CA SER A 272 12.50 1.11 -7.70
C SER A 272 12.03 2.07 -8.78
N ALA A 273 11.73 3.31 -8.40
CA ALA A 273 11.33 4.35 -9.31
C ALA A 273 12.45 4.71 -10.30
N ALA A 274 13.69 4.87 -9.80
CA ALA A 274 14.87 5.10 -10.63
C ALA A 274 15.13 3.94 -11.61
N MET A 275 14.99 2.68 -11.16
CA MET A 275 15.10 1.50 -12.03
C MET A 275 14.05 1.50 -13.15
N LEU A 276 12.81 1.89 -12.83
CA LEU A 276 11.76 2.00 -13.85
C LEU A 276 12.09 3.10 -14.88
N VAL A 277 12.52 4.27 -14.43
CA VAL A 277 12.93 5.37 -15.31
C VAL A 277 14.04 4.93 -16.26
N ALA A 278 15.09 4.29 -15.74
CA ALA A 278 16.20 3.81 -16.55
C ALA A 278 15.74 2.82 -17.63
N ARG A 279 14.85 1.88 -17.25
CA ARG A 279 14.31 0.88 -18.18
C ARG A 279 13.41 1.49 -19.25
N LEU A 280 12.57 2.47 -18.91
CA LEU A 280 11.71 3.16 -19.86
C LEU A 280 12.55 3.93 -20.88
N ARG A 281 13.59 4.64 -20.43
CA ARG A 281 14.54 5.34 -21.31
C ARG A 281 15.26 4.37 -22.25
N ALA A 282 15.72 3.24 -21.73
CA ALA A 282 16.35 2.20 -22.56
C ALA A 282 15.40 1.61 -23.62
N ALA A 283 14.09 1.64 -23.37
CA ALA A 283 13.06 1.24 -24.32
C ALA A 283 12.59 2.37 -25.26
N GLY A 284 13.26 3.53 -25.26
CA GLY A 284 12.92 4.68 -26.11
C GLY A 284 11.74 5.52 -25.62
N CYS A 285 11.25 5.29 -24.40
CA CYS A 285 10.22 6.10 -23.76
C CYS A 285 10.87 7.21 -22.93
N GLY A 286 10.46 8.46 -23.13
CA GLY A 286 10.84 9.55 -22.22
C GLY A 286 10.38 9.21 -20.81
N ALA A 287 11.25 9.35 -19.81
CA ALA A 287 10.87 9.08 -18.44
C ALA A 287 11.63 9.97 -17.45
N GLU A 288 10.94 10.38 -16.40
CA GLU A 288 11.49 11.18 -15.30
C GLU A 288 10.97 10.67 -13.95
N LEU A 289 11.80 10.82 -12.92
CA LEU A 289 11.43 10.53 -11.54
C LEU A 289 10.97 11.84 -10.90
N ALA A 290 9.78 11.83 -10.31
CA ALA A 290 9.26 12.92 -9.51
C ALA A 290 9.02 12.43 -8.07
N LEU A 291 9.74 13.02 -7.12
CA LEU A 291 9.57 12.77 -5.69
C LEU A 291 8.74 13.91 -5.07
N PRO A 292 7.93 13.64 -4.03
CA PRO A 292 7.24 14.70 -3.31
C PRO A 292 8.26 15.67 -2.67
N PRO A 293 7.84 16.88 -2.27
CA PRO A 293 8.71 17.83 -1.58
C PRO A 293 9.41 17.23 -0.34
N GLU A 294 10.50 17.85 0.11
CA GLU A 294 11.17 17.41 1.34
C GLU A 294 10.22 17.47 2.53
N GLY A 295 10.33 16.50 3.44
CA GLY A 295 9.43 16.34 4.59
C GLY A 295 8.22 15.45 4.34
N PHE A 296 7.94 15.04 3.10
CA PHE A 296 6.80 14.19 2.75
C PHE A 296 7.21 12.80 2.28
N GLY A 297 6.54 11.77 2.80
CA GLY A 297 6.82 10.38 2.42
C GLY A 297 6.32 10.03 1.02
N ASP A 298 5.14 10.54 0.64
CA ASP A 298 4.53 10.29 -0.66
C ASP A 298 3.80 11.55 -1.20
N TRP A 299 3.35 11.49 -2.45
CA TRP A 299 2.59 12.59 -3.07
C TRP A 299 1.23 12.85 -2.44
N ASN A 300 0.64 11.88 -1.75
CA ASN A 300 -0.64 12.06 -1.09
C ASN A 300 -0.51 12.87 0.20
N ASP A 301 0.58 12.67 0.94
CA ASP A 301 0.90 13.46 2.12
C ASP A 301 1.19 14.94 1.76
N ALA A 302 1.71 15.19 0.55
CA ALA A 302 2.10 16.53 0.08
C ALA A 302 0.94 17.44 -0.39
N GLU A 303 -0.22 16.89 -0.75
CA GLU A 303 -1.33 17.71 -1.30
C GLU A 303 -1.93 18.70 -0.30
N GLY A 304 -1.77 18.49 1.01
CA GLY A 304 -2.33 19.35 2.05
C GLY A 304 -1.68 20.73 2.21
N MET A 305 -0.64 21.07 1.43
CA MET A 305 0.11 22.34 1.57
C MET A 305 -0.13 23.36 0.44
N GLU A 306 -0.59 22.97 -0.74
CA GLU A 306 -0.64 23.91 -1.88
C GLU A 306 -1.85 24.87 -1.84
N GLU A 307 -2.85 24.68 -0.97
CA GLU A 307 -3.96 25.65 -0.77
C GLU A 307 -3.61 26.83 0.15
N GLY A 308 -2.37 26.91 0.67
CA GLY A 308 -1.95 27.92 1.66
C GLY A 308 -0.98 29.00 1.19
N THR A 309 -0.62 29.06 -0.10
CA THR A 309 0.38 30.03 -0.60
C THR A 309 -0.12 30.84 -1.80
N ASP A 310 -1.27 31.48 -1.66
CA ASP A 310 -1.59 32.73 -2.37
C ASP A 310 -1.86 33.82 -1.33
N GLY A 311 -0.77 34.41 -0.84
CA GLY A 311 -0.81 35.41 0.22
C GLY A 311 0.57 35.87 0.63
N ALA A 312 1.36 36.41 -0.30
CA ALA A 312 2.39 37.37 0.08
C ALA A 312 1.71 38.71 0.39
N PRO A 313 2.13 39.46 1.42
CA PRO A 313 3.38 40.21 1.37
C PRO A 313 4.24 39.96 2.64
N GLY A 314 5.56 39.99 2.60
CA GLY A 314 6.35 41.19 2.40
C GLY A 314 7.65 41.07 3.20
N ALA A 315 8.66 41.78 2.73
CA ALA A 315 10.07 41.71 3.09
C ALA A 315 10.44 41.87 4.59
N ALA A 316 11.61 41.28 4.88
CA ALA A 316 12.65 41.74 5.79
C ALA A 316 12.42 41.65 7.31
N GLY A 317 13.32 40.92 7.97
CA GLY A 317 13.48 40.96 9.42
C GLY A 317 14.73 40.21 9.89
N ARG A 318 15.91 40.74 9.55
CA ARG A 318 17.17 40.34 10.21
C ARG A 318 17.13 40.85 11.64
N SER A 319 17.38 39.97 12.60
CA SER A 319 17.52 40.28 14.01
C SER A 319 18.76 41.14 14.28
N ARG A 320 18.59 42.30 14.94
CA ARG A 320 19.57 42.88 15.87
C ARG A 320 18.83 43.59 17.03
N PRO A 321 19.32 43.49 18.27
CA PRO A 321 18.57 43.93 19.45
C PRO A 321 18.98 45.32 19.97
N ALA A 322 18.07 45.87 20.78
CA ALA A 322 18.22 46.81 21.89
C ALA A 322 18.77 48.23 21.61
N GLY A 323 17.87 49.20 21.69
CA GLY A 323 18.17 50.61 21.96
C GLY A 323 16.95 51.27 22.60
N ARG A 324 17.12 51.79 23.82
CA ARG A 324 16.09 52.46 24.64
C ARG A 324 15.61 53.76 23.99
N GLU A 325 14.31 54.02 24.19
CA GLU A 325 13.56 55.30 24.12
C GLU A 325 14.31 56.52 24.70
N PRO A 326 13.97 57.79 24.35
CA PRO A 326 12.64 58.34 24.64
C PRO A 326 12.04 59.54 23.82
N LEU A 327 10.71 59.65 23.96
CA LEU A 327 9.85 60.83 24.20
C LEU A 327 9.71 61.99 23.19
N ASP A 328 8.42 62.39 23.04
CA ASP A 328 7.87 63.75 22.80
C ASP A 328 8.11 64.41 21.42
N ALA A 329 7.20 65.17 20.80
CA ALA A 329 5.85 65.63 21.09
C ALA A 329 5.20 66.21 19.80
N GLN A 330 3.87 66.21 19.78
CA GLN A 330 2.92 67.21 19.25
C GLN A 330 3.29 68.04 17.99
N ASP A 331 2.47 67.88 16.94
CA ASP A 331 2.06 68.94 15.99
C ASP A 331 0.72 69.54 16.50
N PRO A 332 0.30 70.80 16.17
CA PRO A 332 0.29 71.34 14.80
C PRO A 332 0.54 72.85 14.61
N CYS A 333 0.62 73.22 13.32
CA CYS A 333 0.56 74.56 12.70
C CYS A 333 -0.55 75.49 13.22
N PRO A 334 -0.43 76.83 13.01
CA PRO A 334 -1.39 77.82 13.49
C PRO A 334 -2.77 77.75 12.82
#